data_AF-A0A529XGL5-F1
#
_entry.id   AF-A0A529XGL5-F1
#
_cell.length_a   1.000
_cell.length_b   1.000
_cell.length_c   1.000
_cell.angle_alpha   90.00
_cell.angle_beta   90.00
_cell.angle_gamma   90.00
#
_symmetry.space_group_name_H-M   'P 1'
#
loop_
_entity.id
_entity.type
_entity.pdbx_description
1 polymer ?
#
loop_
_entity_poly.entity_id
_entity_poly.type
_entity_poly.pdbx_seq_one_letter_code
_entity_poly.pdbx_strand_id
1 'polypeptide(L)'
;TSISHDLKTPLAAIMGAAGTLKEFAPALPEKDRAELLSTVVSESERLNRFIANLLDMTRIESGAMEPNYALHYVGDIVGSALNRAQKITAEHTIETDIPADLPMLRLDPVLFEQALFNLLDNAAKYAAPGSIIRLQAWVDNGAIILQVMDEGPGIPPGDLERIFDTFYR
;
A
#
# COMPACT_ATOMS: atom_id res chain seq x y z
N THR A 1 19.20 2.66 -4.34
CA THR A 1 19.46 1.22 -4.55
C THR A 1 18.92 0.88 -5.92
N SER A 2 19.59 0.06 -6.75
CA SER A 2 19.15 -0.18 -8.13
C SER A 2 17.86 -1.02 -8.14
N ILE A 3 16.93 -0.75 -9.07
CA ILE A 3 15.73 -1.57 -9.36
C ILE A 3 16.06 -3.07 -9.39
N SER A 4 17.22 -3.42 -9.96
CA SER A 4 17.73 -4.78 -10.04
C SER A 4 18.01 -5.43 -8.68
N HIS A 5 18.39 -4.65 -7.66
CA HIS A 5 18.62 -5.14 -6.31
C HIS A 5 17.29 -5.52 -5.63
N ASP A 6 16.28 -4.66 -5.75
CA ASP A 6 14.98 -4.84 -5.08
C ASP A 6 14.14 -5.94 -5.74
N LEU A 7 14.46 -6.34 -6.98
CA LEU A 7 13.98 -7.57 -7.61
C LEU A 7 14.77 -8.82 -7.14
N LYS A 8 16.10 -8.72 -7.01
CA LYS A 8 16.96 -9.86 -6.68
C LYS A 8 16.73 -10.40 -5.27
N THR A 9 16.49 -9.54 -4.28
CA THR A 9 16.29 -9.95 -2.89
C THR A 9 15.07 -10.87 -2.69
N PRO A 10 13.83 -10.46 -3.06
CA PRO A 10 12.66 -11.34 -2.94
C PRO A 10 12.81 -12.59 -3.80
N LEU A 11 13.38 -12.48 -5.01
CA LEU A 11 13.61 -13.62 -5.89
C LEU A 11 14.58 -14.66 -5.28
N ALA A 12 15.66 -14.21 -4.65
CA ALA A 12 16.61 -15.09 -3.98
C ALA A 12 15.97 -15.82 -2.79
N ALA A 13 15.12 -15.13 -2.02
CA ALA A 13 14.37 -15.74 -0.92
C ALA A 13 13.39 -16.81 -1.42
N ILE A 14 12.64 -16.52 -2.50
CA ILE A 14 11.75 -17.49 -3.15
C ILE A 14 12.53 -18.71 -3.63
N MET A 15 13.62 -18.49 -4.37
CA MET A 15 14.45 -19.57 -4.92
C MET A 15 15.07 -20.43 -3.82
N GLY A 16 15.57 -19.82 -2.74
CA GLY A 16 16.13 -20.52 -1.59
C GLY A 16 15.09 -21.39 -0.89
N ALA A 17 13.94 -20.80 -0.52
CA ALA A 17 12.89 -21.53 0.17
C ALA A 17 12.29 -22.66 -0.68
N ALA A 18 12.01 -22.40 -1.96
CA ALA A 18 11.54 -23.41 -2.90
C ALA A 18 12.58 -24.50 -3.17
N GLY A 19 13.87 -24.14 -3.23
CA GLY A 19 14.98 -25.09 -3.37
C GLY A 19 15.08 -26.04 -2.17
N THR A 20 15.04 -25.50 -0.96
CA THR A 20 15.05 -26.29 0.28
C THR A 20 13.85 -27.22 0.37
N LEU A 21 12.64 -26.73 0.01
CA LEU A 21 11.45 -27.58 -0.07
C LEU A 21 11.61 -28.70 -1.10
N LYS A 22 12.14 -28.39 -2.29
CA LYS A 22 12.33 -29.38 -3.35
C LYS A 22 13.29 -30.51 -2.95
N GLU A 23 14.37 -30.18 -2.25
CA GLU A 23 15.43 -31.14 -1.92
C GLU A 23 15.18 -31.88 -0.61
N PHE A 24 14.62 -31.20 0.41
CA PHE A 24 14.57 -31.72 1.78
C PHE A 24 13.15 -31.87 2.35
N ALA A 25 12.08 -31.61 1.59
CA ALA A 25 10.70 -31.68 2.11
C ALA A 25 10.37 -32.95 2.92
N PRO A 26 10.76 -34.18 2.51
CA PRO A 26 10.45 -35.39 3.28
C PRO A 26 11.13 -35.45 4.65
N ALA A 27 12.25 -34.75 4.82
CA ALA A 27 13.05 -34.73 6.06
C ALA A 27 12.72 -33.55 6.97
N LEU A 28 11.96 -32.57 6.48
CA LEU A 28 11.60 -31.37 7.24
C LEU A 28 10.35 -31.61 8.11
N PRO A 29 10.34 -31.12 9.36
CA PRO A 29 9.13 -30.99 10.15
C PRO A 29 8.03 -30.23 9.38
N GLU A 30 6.78 -30.55 9.66
CA GLU A 30 5.62 -29.91 9.02
C GLU A 30 5.62 -28.38 9.22
N LYS A 31 6.02 -27.92 10.41
CA LYS A 31 6.15 -26.50 10.74
C LYS A 31 7.14 -25.79 9.80
N ASP A 32 8.34 -26.34 9.65
CA ASP A 32 9.39 -25.74 8.81
C ASP A 32 8.97 -25.72 7.34
N ARG A 33 8.27 -26.75 6.87
CA ARG A 33 7.66 -26.76 5.52
C ARG A 33 6.65 -25.65 5.34
N ALA A 34 5.78 -25.44 6.33
CA ALA A 34 4.76 -24.40 6.29
C ALA A 34 5.40 -22.99 6.29
N GLU A 35 6.46 -22.77 7.09
CA GLU A 35 7.22 -21.51 7.11
C GLU A 35 7.92 -21.21 5.78
N LEU A 36 8.56 -22.22 5.17
CA LEU A 36 9.18 -22.07 3.84
C LEU A 36 8.13 -21.77 2.76
N LEU A 37 6.99 -22.45 2.80
CA LEU A 37 5.89 -22.18 1.86
C LEU A 37 5.32 -20.77 2.06
N SER A 38 5.14 -20.35 3.32
CA SER A 38 4.70 -18.99 3.66
C SER A 38 5.68 -17.95 3.11
N THR A 39 6.99 -18.19 3.23
CA THR A 39 8.03 -17.34 2.66
C THR A 39 7.92 -17.23 1.14
N VAL A 40 7.72 -18.35 0.44
CA VAL A 40 7.54 -18.35 -1.02
C VAL A 40 6.33 -17.50 -1.42
N VAL A 41 5.19 -17.67 -0.73
CA VAL A 41 3.96 -16.94 -1.04
C VAL A 41 4.14 -15.44 -0.77
N SER A 42 4.61 -15.06 0.43
CA SER A 42 4.72 -13.66 0.83
C SER A 42 5.70 -12.86 -0.04
N GLU A 43 6.85 -13.44 -0.39
CA GLU A 43 7.83 -12.78 -1.26
C GLU A 43 7.36 -12.75 -2.71
N SER A 44 6.58 -13.74 -3.18
CA SER A 44 5.98 -13.71 -4.53
C SER A 44 4.94 -12.60 -4.66
N GLU A 45 4.09 -12.44 -3.65
CA GLU A 45 3.12 -11.35 -3.61
C GLU A 45 3.82 -9.98 -3.54
N ARG A 46 4.89 -9.88 -2.75
CA ARG A 46 5.71 -8.67 -2.66
C ARG A 46 6.35 -8.32 -4.00
N LEU A 47 6.89 -9.31 -4.70
CA LEU A 47 7.49 -9.12 -6.02
C LEU A 47 6.42 -8.70 -7.05
N ASN A 48 5.23 -9.31 -7.01
CA ASN A 48 4.12 -8.93 -7.88
C ASN A 48 3.68 -7.48 -7.65
N ARG A 49 3.55 -7.05 -6.38
CA ARG A 49 3.27 -5.64 -6.04
C ARG A 49 4.37 -4.70 -6.55
N PHE A 50 5.63 -5.09 -6.43
CA PHE A 50 6.75 -4.29 -6.94
C PHE A 50 6.69 -4.09 -8.45
N ILE A 51 6.40 -5.16 -9.21
CA ILE A 51 6.27 -5.10 -10.67
C ILE A 51 5.08 -4.23 -11.08
N ALA A 52 3.94 -4.38 -10.40
CA ALA A 52 2.76 -3.55 -10.67
C ALA A 52 3.07 -2.06 -10.46
N ASN A 53 3.67 -1.70 -9.32
CA ASN A 53 4.05 -0.32 -9.01
C ASN A 53 5.06 0.25 -10.03
N LEU A 54 6.01 -0.58 -10.49
CA LEU A 54 6.96 -0.17 -11.53
C LEU A 54 6.25 0.12 -12.86
N LEU A 55 5.34 -0.76 -13.29
CA LEU A 55 4.57 -0.56 -14.52
C LEU A 55 3.68 0.69 -14.44
N ASP A 56 3.02 0.91 -13.31
CA ASP A 56 2.20 2.10 -13.09
C ASP A 56 3.06 3.37 -13.16
N MET A 57 4.24 3.38 -12.52
CA MET A 57 5.17 4.52 -12.60
C MET A 57 5.61 4.79 -14.04
N THR A 58 6.02 3.77 -14.79
CA THR A 58 6.45 3.95 -16.18
C THR A 58 5.32 4.49 -17.08
N ARG A 59 4.06 4.12 -16.80
CA ARG A 59 2.90 4.65 -17.53
C ARG A 59 2.61 6.10 -17.18
N ILE A 60 2.78 6.49 -15.92
CA ILE A 60 2.64 7.89 -15.47
C ILE A 60 3.74 8.76 -16.10
N GLU A 61 5.01 8.34 -16.02
CA GLU A 61 6.15 9.09 -16.54
C GLU A 61 6.14 9.24 -18.07
N SER A 62 5.66 8.21 -18.78
CA SER A 62 5.52 8.25 -20.25
C SER A 62 4.29 9.02 -20.72
N GLY A 63 3.41 9.46 -19.82
CA GLY A 63 2.12 10.07 -20.16
C GLY A 63 1.13 9.11 -20.80
N ALA A 64 1.41 7.80 -20.81
CA ALA A 64 0.53 6.77 -21.35
C ALA A 64 -0.70 6.48 -20.46
N MET A 65 -0.72 7.06 -19.26
CA MET A 65 -1.82 7.01 -18.33
C MET A 65 -2.68 8.27 -18.45
N GLU A 66 -3.77 8.19 -19.21
CA GLU A 66 -4.76 9.27 -19.29
C GLU A 66 -5.82 9.08 -18.18
N PRO A 67 -5.89 9.97 -17.17
CA PRO A 67 -6.88 9.84 -16.11
C PRO A 67 -8.29 10.12 -16.65
N ASN A 68 -9.25 9.28 -16.29
CA ASN A 68 -10.65 9.45 -16.62
C ASN A 68 -11.32 10.39 -15.62
N TYR A 69 -11.12 11.70 -15.82
CA TYR A 69 -11.63 12.73 -14.92
C TYR A 69 -13.16 12.83 -14.93
N ALA A 70 -13.78 12.65 -13.77
CA ALA A 70 -15.19 12.95 -13.54
C ALA A 70 -15.40 13.62 -12.17
N LEU A 71 -16.60 14.18 -11.96
CA LEU A 71 -16.98 14.77 -10.68
C LEU A 71 -17.41 13.66 -9.72
N HIS A 72 -16.77 13.61 -8.56
CA HIS A 72 -17.02 12.61 -7.53
C HIS A 72 -17.10 13.24 -6.13
N TYR A 73 -17.90 12.64 -5.26
CA TYR A 73 -17.85 12.94 -3.83
C TYR A 73 -16.67 12.22 -3.19
N VAL A 74 -15.91 12.94 -2.36
CA VAL A 74 -14.75 12.38 -1.65
C VAL A 74 -15.16 11.21 -0.75
N GLY A 75 -16.31 11.31 -0.10
CA GLY A 75 -16.85 10.24 0.75
C GLY A 75 -17.04 8.92 0.02
N ASP A 76 -17.51 8.93 -1.23
CA ASP A 76 -17.72 7.71 -2.02
C ASP A 76 -16.38 7.01 -2.31
N ILE A 77 -15.36 7.79 -2.67
CA ILE A 77 -14.03 7.26 -2.98
C ILE A 77 -13.36 6.70 -1.73
N VAL A 78 -13.47 7.42 -0.60
CA VAL A 78 -12.95 6.94 0.68
C VAL A 78 -13.67 5.66 1.11
N GLY A 79 -15.00 5.58 0.95
CA GLY A 79 -15.77 4.37 1.22
C GLY A 79 -15.29 3.17 0.38
N SER A 80 -15.04 3.38 -0.91
CA SER A 80 -14.49 2.34 -1.80
C SER A 80 -13.10 1.89 -1.33
N ALA A 81 -12.21 2.83 -1.03
CA ALA A 81 -10.85 2.54 -0.56
C ALA A 81 -10.84 1.77 0.77
N LEU A 82 -11.70 2.15 1.72
CA LEU A 82 -11.83 1.47 3.00
C LEU A 82 -12.37 0.04 2.85
N ASN A 83 -13.37 -0.17 1.97
CA ASN A 83 -13.87 -1.51 1.66
C ASN A 83 -12.77 -2.41 1.09
N ARG A 84 -11.95 -1.87 0.17
CA ARG A 84 -10.81 -2.59 -0.40
C ARG A 84 -9.72 -2.86 0.64
N ALA A 85 -9.49 -1.93 1.57
CA ALA A 85 -8.48 -2.02 2.62
C ALA A 85 -8.91 -2.88 3.83
N GLN A 86 -10.16 -3.33 3.91
CA GLN A 86 -10.73 -4.01 5.09
C GLN A 86 -9.85 -5.14 5.65
N LYS A 87 -9.20 -5.93 4.78
CA LYS A 87 -8.33 -7.04 5.20
C LYS A 87 -7.02 -6.57 5.82
N ILE A 88 -6.41 -5.52 5.26
CA ILE A 88 -5.12 -5.00 5.73
C ILE A 88 -5.29 -4.14 6.98
N THR A 89 -6.46 -3.51 7.15
CA THR A 89 -6.77 -2.71 8.34
C THR A 89 -7.52 -3.48 9.43
N ALA A 90 -7.64 -4.80 9.30
CA ALA A 90 -8.46 -5.63 10.19
C ALA A 90 -8.06 -5.58 11.68
N GLU A 91 -6.79 -5.28 11.96
CA GLU A 91 -6.27 -5.15 13.32
C GLU A 91 -6.35 -3.72 13.88
N HIS A 92 -6.94 -2.78 13.14
CA HIS A 92 -6.99 -1.36 13.51
C HIS A 92 -8.43 -0.86 13.63
N THR A 93 -8.63 0.15 14.46
CA THR A 93 -9.90 0.89 14.50
C THR A 93 -9.88 1.97 13.44
N ILE A 94 -10.86 1.96 12.53
CA ILE A 94 -11.02 3.00 11.51
C ILE A 94 -11.98 4.08 12.01
N GLU A 95 -11.50 5.31 12.07
CA GLU A 95 -12.34 6.49 12.34
C GLU A 95 -12.46 7.35 11.07
N THR A 96 -13.67 7.79 10.77
CA THR A 96 -13.93 8.66 9.61
C THR A 96 -14.69 9.91 10.03
N ASP A 97 -14.21 11.05 9.58
CA ASP A 97 -14.82 12.36 9.79
C ASP A 97 -14.80 13.12 8.45
N ILE A 98 -15.75 12.76 7.59
CA ILE A 98 -15.85 13.26 6.22
C ILE A 98 -17.24 13.87 6.06
N PRO A 99 -17.37 15.20 6.08
CA PRO A 99 -18.65 15.86 5.91
C PRO A 99 -19.30 15.53 4.55
N ALA A 100 -20.60 15.27 4.57
CA ALA A 100 -21.37 14.92 3.38
C ALA A 100 -21.62 16.12 2.43
N ASP A 101 -21.42 17.34 2.93
CA ASP A 101 -21.60 18.60 2.22
C ASP A 101 -20.32 19.12 1.55
N LEU A 102 -19.24 18.33 1.56
CA LEU A 102 -18.03 18.64 0.80
C LEU A 102 -18.34 18.77 -0.72
N PRO A 103 -17.73 19.74 -1.41
CA PRO A 103 -17.94 19.90 -2.84
C PRO A 103 -17.40 18.68 -3.62
N MET A 104 -17.95 18.43 -4.80
CA MET A 104 -17.42 17.39 -5.69
C MET A 104 -16.04 17.78 -6.22
N LEU A 105 -15.16 16.79 -6.34
CA LEU A 105 -13.84 16.94 -6.95
C LEU A 105 -13.83 16.34 -8.34
N ARG A 106 -13.11 17.01 -9.25
CA ARG A 106 -12.82 16.48 -10.59
C ARG A 106 -11.52 15.68 -10.55
N LEU A 107 -11.62 14.35 -10.54
CA LEU A 107 -10.49 13.43 -10.45
C LEU A 107 -10.82 12.08 -11.11
N ASP A 108 -9.83 11.21 -11.29
CA ASP A 108 -10.06 9.80 -11.65
C ASP A 108 -10.24 8.96 -10.36
N PRO A 109 -11.43 8.39 -10.13
CA PRO A 109 -11.74 7.71 -8.87
C PRO A 109 -10.89 6.46 -8.65
N VAL A 110 -10.47 5.77 -9.72
CA VAL A 110 -9.66 4.55 -9.62
C VAL A 110 -8.25 4.89 -9.16
N LEU A 111 -7.67 5.97 -9.70
CA LEU A 111 -6.32 6.40 -9.34
C LEU A 111 -6.29 6.99 -7.94
N PHE A 112 -7.33 7.74 -7.58
CA PHE A 112 -7.44 8.29 -6.24
C PHE A 112 -7.68 7.21 -5.19
N GLU A 113 -8.52 6.22 -5.48
CA GLU A 113 -8.69 5.03 -4.62
C GLU A 113 -7.37 4.29 -4.43
N GLN A 114 -6.58 4.11 -5.51
CA GLN A 114 -5.26 3.49 -5.42
C GLN A 114 -4.30 4.28 -4.52
N ALA A 115 -4.29 5.61 -4.62
CA ALA A 115 -3.50 6.46 -3.75
C ALA A 115 -3.92 6.31 -2.27
N LEU A 116 -5.22 6.31 -1.98
CA LEU A 116 -5.74 6.10 -0.63
C LEU A 116 -5.41 4.71 -0.10
N PHE A 117 -5.56 3.67 -0.92
CA PHE A 117 -5.19 2.32 -0.55
C PHE A 117 -3.71 2.22 -0.16
N ASN A 118 -2.81 2.89 -0.90
CA ASN A 118 -1.39 2.92 -0.57
C ASN A 118 -1.12 3.61 0.78
N LEU A 119 -1.83 4.71 1.08
CA LEU A 119 -1.71 5.39 2.37
C LEU A 119 -2.23 4.52 3.53
N LEU A 120 -3.38 3.86 3.34
CA LEU A 120 -3.97 2.94 4.32
C LEU A 120 -3.09 1.70 4.57
N ASP A 121 -2.49 1.16 3.51
CA ASP A 121 -1.54 0.04 3.57
C ASP A 121 -0.26 0.43 4.31
N ASN A 122 0.22 1.67 4.15
CA ASN A 122 1.32 2.18 4.95
C ASN A 122 0.92 2.36 6.42
N ALA A 123 -0.21 3.01 6.68
CA ALA A 123 -0.72 3.22 8.04
C ALA A 123 -0.84 1.89 8.82
N ALA A 124 -1.46 0.87 8.22
CA ALA A 124 -1.62 -0.45 8.84
C ALA A 124 -0.29 -1.19 9.07
N LYS A 125 0.72 -0.99 8.21
CA LYS A 125 2.03 -1.62 8.37
C LYS A 125 2.88 -1.03 9.49
N TYR A 126 2.80 0.28 9.69
CA TYR A 126 3.69 1.00 10.60
C TYR A 126 3.05 1.31 11.95
N ALA A 127 1.72 1.36 12.03
CA ALA A 127 1.01 1.50 13.29
C ALA A 127 0.93 0.16 14.05
N ALA A 128 0.93 0.22 15.37
CA ALA A 128 0.80 -0.98 16.19
C ALA A 128 -0.63 -1.58 16.07
N PRO A 129 -0.81 -2.91 16.16
CA PRO A 129 -2.14 -3.52 16.23
C PRO A 129 -2.99 -2.93 17.37
N GLY A 130 -4.28 -2.73 17.12
CA GLY A 130 -5.23 -2.10 18.05
C GLY A 130 -5.23 -0.57 18.04
N SER A 131 -4.35 0.08 17.27
CA SER A 131 -4.32 1.53 17.09
C SER A 131 -5.46 2.06 16.22
N ILE A 132 -5.59 3.39 16.19
CA ILE A 132 -6.55 4.10 15.35
C ILE A 132 -5.89 4.56 14.04
N ILE A 133 -6.58 4.32 12.92
CA ILE A 133 -6.32 4.98 11.64
C ILE A 133 -7.49 5.93 11.38
N ARG A 134 -7.22 7.24 11.33
CA ARG A 134 -8.25 8.27 11.18
C ARG A 134 -8.20 8.90 9.80
N LEU A 135 -9.35 9.03 9.16
CA LEU A 135 -9.54 9.77 7.91
C LEU A 135 -10.41 10.99 8.19
N GLN A 136 -9.91 12.19 7.89
CA GLN A 136 -10.66 13.42 8.03
C GLN A 136 -10.63 14.24 6.75
N ALA A 137 -11.71 14.94 6.44
CA ALA A 137 -11.72 15.85 5.31
C ALA A 137 -12.42 17.17 5.63
N TRP A 138 -11.88 18.27 5.11
CA TRP A 138 -12.45 19.61 5.27
C TRP A 138 -12.10 20.49 4.07
N VAL A 139 -12.83 21.60 3.91
CA VAL A 139 -12.45 22.65 2.96
C VAL A 139 -11.51 23.64 3.65
N ASP A 140 -10.36 23.87 3.05
CA ASP A 140 -9.44 24.93 3.45
C ASP A 140 -8.97 25.72 2.22
N ASN A 141 -9.07 27.04 2.27
CA ASN A 141 -8.62 27.96 1.21
C ASN A 141 -9.07 27.58 -0.22
N GLY A 142 -10.30 27.04 -0.36
CA GLY A 142 -10.85 26.64 -1.66
C GLY A 142 -10.38 25.28 -2.18
N ALA A 143 -9.60 24.54 -1.39
CA ALA A 143 -9.23 23.16 -1.64
C ALA A 143 -9.93 22.22 -0.65
N ILE A 144 -10.12 20.95 -1.05
CA ILE A 144 -10.47 19.91 -0.09
C ILE A 144 -9.18 19.31 0.43
N ILE A 145 -9.01 19.35 1.74
CA ILE A 145 -7.95 18.63 2.44
C ILE A 145 -8.53 17.28 2.85
N LEU A 146 -7.85 16.21 2.45
CA LEU A 146 -8.11 14.85 2.92
C LEU A 146 -6.87 14.38 3.65
N GLN A 147 -7.05 14.04 4.91
CA GLN A 147 -5.97 13.63 5.81
C GLN A 147 -6.15 12.16 6.20
N VAL A 148 -5.06 11.40 6.14
CA VAL A 148 -4.95 10.04 6.68
C VAL A 148 -3.93 10.10 7.81
N MET A 149 -4.32 9.67 9.00
CA MET A 149 -3.51 9.69 10.21
C MET A 149 -3.41 8.28 10.80
N ASP A 150 -2.23 7.96 11.30
CA ASP A 150 -1.95 6.73 12.04
C ASP A 150 -1.22 7.04 13.35
N GLU A 151 -1.23 6.09 14.29
CA GLU A 151 -0.53 6.18 15.57
C GLU A 151 0.82 5.44 15.56
N GLY A 152 1.45 5.36 14.39
CA GLY A 152 2.78 4.79 14.23
C GLY A 152 3.90 5.66 14.79
N PRO A 153 5.16 5.20 14.70
CA PRO A 153 6.33 5.91 15.23
C PRO A 153 6.65 7.23 14.51
N GLY A 154 5.93 7.54 13.43
CA GLY A 154 6.22 8.65 12.55
C GLY A 154 7.41 8.38 11.63
N ILE A 155 7.69 9.35 10.76
CA ILE A 155 8.77 9.29 9.78
C ILE A 155 9.98 10.06 10.34
N PRO A 156 11.19 9.49 10.33
CA PRO A 156 12.39 10.21 10.75
C PRO A 156 12.60 11.50 9.92
N PRO A 157 13.04 12.62 10.53
CA PRO A 157 13.17 13.89 9.81
C PRO A 157 14.07 13.85 8.57
N GLY A 158 15.12 13.01 8.58
CA GLY A 158 16.03 12.84 7.43
C GLY A 158 15.41 12.08 6.26
N ASP A 159 14.26 11.46 6.46
CA ASP A 159 13.61 10.59 5.50
C ASP A 159 12.42 11.31 4.82
N LEU A 160 11.88 12.37 5.43
CA LEU A 160 10.71 13.13 4.96
C LEU A 160 10.81 13.63 3.51
N GLU A 161 11.99 14.07 3.08
CA GLU A 161 12.19 14.56 1.70
C GLU A 161 12.26 13.42 0.69
N ARG A 162 12.48 12.18 1.15
CA ARG A 162 12.79 11.02 0.32
C ARG A 162 11.70 9.96 0.34
N ILE A 163 10.71 10.06 1.22
CA ILE A 163 9.62 9.06 1.33
C ILE A 163 8.80 8.89 0.05
N PHE A 164 8.82 9.88 -0.83
CA PHE A 164 8.17 9.81 -2.14
C PHE A 164 9.14 9.44 -3.27
N ASP A 165 10.44 9.32 -2.99
CA ASP A 165 11.41 8.84 -3.96
C ASP A 165 11.10 7.38 -4.30
N THR A 166 11.18 7.06 -5.59
CA THR A 166 10.98 5.70 -6.05
C THR A 166 11.97 4.75 -5.37
N PHE A 167 11.46 3.65 -4.82
CA PHE A 167 12.23 2.61 -4.11
C PHE A 167 12.80 3.01 -2.75
N TYR A 168 12.36 4.14 -2.20
CA TYR A 168 12.64 4.50 -0.83
C TYR A 168 11.77 3.68 0.15
N ARG A 169 12.36 3.20 1.23
CA ARG A 169 11.73 2.36 2.26
C ARG A 169 12.40 2.54 3.60
#